data_AF-N2BSB8-F1
#
_entry.id   AF-N2BSB8-F1
#
_cell.length_a   1.000
_cell.length_b   1.000
_cell.length_c   1.000
_cell.angle_alpha   90.00
_cell.angle_beta   90.00
_cell.angle_gamma   90.00
#
_symmetry.space_group_name_H-M   'P 1'
#
loop_
_entity.id
_entity.type
_entity.pdbx_description
1 polymer ?
#
loop_
_entity_poly.entity_id
_entity_poly.type
_entity_poly.pdbx_seq_one_letter_code
_entity_poly.pdbx_strand_id
1 'polypeptide(L)'
;MSMVADCNPILVYAKSQNVFAVLHAGRLGVCSKILTHALMLFMRDYGVRTQDICIFIGASIRKCCYEIDKNLALQLIQNFGEKYVICENNSYKFDMIGLLCDEIESFGILLSQVEIYPSCSCCDESYFSYRRENVTGRFGLFASLCD
;
A
#
# COMPACT_ATOMS: atom_id res chain seq x y z
N MET A 1 -2.65 3.46 -14.48
CA MET A 1 -1.80 2.27 -14.24
C MET A 1 -0.72 2.61 -13.23
N SER A 2 -0.19 1.63 -12.49
CA SER A 2 0.96 1.78 -11.59
C SER A 2 1.95 0.64 -11.84
N MET A 3 3.21 0.99 -12.08
CA MET A 3 4.31 0.02 -12.22
C MET A 3 5.13 -0.03 -10.94
N VAL A 4 5.51 -1.23 -10.52
CA VAL A 4 6.19 -1.50 -9.26
C VAL A 4 7.21 -2.63 -9.41
N ALA A 5 8.19 -2.61 -8.53
CA ALA A 5 8.90 -3.78 -8.04
C ALA A 5 9.07 -3.50 -6.55
N ASP A 6 8.34 -4.23 -5.70
CA ASP A 6 8.21 -4.05 -4.23
C ASP A 6 7.23 -2.99 -3.70
N CYS A 7 7.05 -1.83 -4.33
CA CYS A 7 6.06 -0.85 -3.87
C CYS A 7 4.63 -1.42 -3.92
N ASN A 8 3.71 -0.92 -3.08
CA ASN A 8 2.31 -1.38 -3.06
C ASN A 8 1.50 -0.73 -4.19
N PRO A 9 1.07 -1.47 -5.22
CA PRO A 9 0.10 -0.95 -6.17
C PRO A 9 -1.30 -1.04 -5.54
N ILE A 10 -2.03 0.07 -5.49
CA ILE A 10 -3.36 0.13 -4.87
C ILE A 10 -4.38 0.57 -5.91
N LEU A 11 -5.50 -0.15 -6.02
CA LEU A 11 -6.70 0.31 -6.72
C LEU A 11 -7.71 0.76 -5.67
N VAL A 12 -8.21 1.98 -5.81
CA VAL A 12 -9.39 2.48 -5.09
C VAL A 12 -10.49 2.64 -6.12
N TYR A 13 -11.64 2.01 -5.89
CA TYR A 13 -12.80 2.09 -6.79
C TYR A 13 -14.04 2.51 -6.01
N ALA A 14 -14.80 3.47 -6.53
CA ALA A 14 -16.07 3.89 -5.97
C ALA A 14 -17.21 3.52 -6.91
N LYS A 15 -18.04 2.58 -6.45
CA LYS A 15 -19.15 2.02 -7.24
C LYS A 15 -20.21 3.07 -7.58
N SER A 16 -20.51 3.97 -6.65
CA SER A 16 -21.61 4.93 -6.79
C SER A 16 -21.37 6.00 -7.86
N GLN A 17 -20.12 6.37 -8.10
CA GLN A 17 -19.73 7.37 -9.10
C GLN A 17 -19.04 6.76 -10.32
N ASN A 18 -18.83 5.45 -10.32
CA ASN A 18 -18.06 4.74 -11.33
C ASN A 18 -16.68 5.38 -11.59
N VAL A 19 -15.95 5.73 -10.52
CA VAL A 19 -14.62 6.33 -10.59
C VAL A 19 -13.59 5.49 -9.87
N PHE A 20 -12.36 5.45 -10.38
CA PHE A 20 -11.27 4.72 -9.75
C PHE A 20 -9.96 5.52 -9.75
N ALA A 21 -9.05 5.14 -8.86
CA ALA A 21 -7.67 5.62 -8.84
C ALA A 21 -6.72 4.43 -8.70
N VAL A 22 -5.59 4.48 -9.41
CA VAL A 22 -4.50 3.51 -9.27
C VAL A 22 -3.29 4.23 -8.69
N LEU A 23 -2.86 3.82 -7.50
CA LEU A 23 -1.80 4.46 -6.72
C LEU A 23 -0.51 3.64 -6.75
N HIS A 24 0.62 4.33 -6.75
CA HIS A 24 1.92 3.76 -6.44
C HIS A 24 2.29 4.12 -5.00
N ALA A 25 2.11 3.19 -4.06
CA ALA A 25 2.36 3.40 -2.63
C ALA A 25 3.64 2.69 -2.19
N GLY A 26 4.79 3.24 -2.59
CA GLY A 26 6.08 2.93 -1.98
C GLY A 26 6.22 3.55 -0.59
N ARG A 27 7.31 3.26 0.13
CA ARG A 27 7.52 3.76 1.50
C ARG A 27 7.28 5.26 1.67
N LEU A 28 7.85 6.09 0.79
CA LEU A 28 7.64 7.54 0.88
C LEU A 28 6.16 7.91 0.70
N GLY A 29 5.46 7.30 -0.27
CA GLY A 29 4.03 7.53 -0.48
C GLY A 29 3.18 7.08 0.69
N VAL A 30 3.48 5.92 1.28
CA VAL A 30 2.82 5.42 2.50
C VAL A 30 3.06 6.38 3.67
N CYS A 31 4.31 6.76 3.94
CA CYS A 31 4.63 7.71 5.01
C CYS A 31 4.01 9.11 4.78
N SER A 32 3.82 9.52 3.53
CA SER A 32 3.13 10.76 3.16
C SER A 32 1.61 10.59 3.00
N LYS A 33 1.04 9.45 3.43
CA LYS A 33 -0.39 9.17 3.44
C LYS A 33 -1.07 9.27 2.07
N ILE A 34 -0.46 8.72 1.02
CA ILE A 34 -1.00 8.78 -0.35
C ILE A 34 -2.43 8.20 -0.44
N LEU A 35 -2.73 7.16 0.34
CA LEU A 35 -4.06 6.54 0.36
C LEU A 35 -5.09 7.49 0.99
N THR A 36 -4.80 8.04 2.17
CA THR A 36 -5.61 9.10 2.80
C THR A 36 -5.92 10.23 1.82
N HIS A 37 -4.92 10.75 1.11
CA HIS A 37 -5.13 11.83 0.13
C HIS A 37 -6.08 11.41 -0.99
N ALA A 38 -5.93 10.19 -1.52
CA ALA A 38 -6.83 9.67 -2.56
C ALA A 38 -8.28 9.53 -2.04
N LEU A 39 -8.47 8.94 -0.85
CA LEU A 39 -9.80 8.79 -0.26
C LEU A 39 -10.48 10.14 0.00
N MET A 40 -9.72 11.14 0.48
CA MET A 40 -10.23 12.49 0.67
C MET A 40 -10.67 13.15 -0.64
N LEU A 41 -9.96 12.92 -1.76
CA LEU A 41 -10.37 13.41 -3.07
C LEU A 41 -11.69 12.77 -3.52
N PHE A 42 -11.85 11.46 -3.33
CA PHE A 42 -13.11 10.77 -3.63
C PHE A 42 -14.29 11.36 -2.84
N MET A 43 -14.10 11.60 -1.55
CA MET A 43 -15.14 12.15 -0.68
C MET A 43 -15.46 13.62 -1.01
N ARG A 44 -14.43 14.45 -1.18
CA ARG A 44 -14.57 15.90 -1.37
C ARG A 44 -15.03 16.25 -2.77
N ASP A 45 -14.43 15.66 -3.79
CA ASP A 45 -14.60 16.10 -5.18
C ASP A 45 -15.65 15.28 -5.93
N TYR A 46 -15.93 14.05 -5.48
CA TYR A 46 -16.90 13.15 -6.12
C TYR A 46 -18.09 12.80 -5.20
N GLY A 47 -18.11 13.29 -3.95
CA GLY A 47 -19.19 12.99 -3.01
C GLY A 47 -19.34 11.51 -2.66
N VAL A 48 -18.27 10.73 -2.81
CA VAL A 48 -18.26 9.28 -2.54
C VAL A 48 -18.34 9.03 -1.04
N ARG A 49 -19.21 8.12 -0.63
CA ARG A 49 -19.26 7.62 0.76
C ARG A 49 -18.32 6.43 0.92
N THR A 50 -17.73 6.27 2.09
CA THR A 50 -16.75 5.22 2.39
C THR A 50 -17.30 3.81 2.18
N GLN A 51 -18.60 3.59 2.43
CA GLN A 51 -19.31 2.34 2.14
C GLN A 51 -19.39 1.96 0.65
N ASP A 52 -19.20 2.92 -0.26
CA ASP A 52 -19.22 2.68 -1.71
C ASP A 52 -17.81 2.39 -2.27
N ILE A 53 -16.77 2.50 -1.42
CA ILE A 53 -15.37 2.30 -1.79
C ILE A 53 -15.00 0.82 -1.70
N CYS A 54 -14.26 0.33 -2.69
CA CYS A 54 -13.53 -0.94 -2.62
C CYS A 54 -12.05 -0.65 -2.85
N ILE A 55 -11.19 -1.36 -2.11
CA ILE A 55 -9.74 -1.20 -2.19
C ILE A 55 -9.12 -2.56 -2.52
N PHE A 56 -8.23 -2.57 -3.50
CA PHE A 56 -7.37 -3.72 -3.79
C PHE A 56 -5.90 -3.31 -3.62
N ILE A 57 -5.13 -4.07 -2.87
CA ILE A 57 -3.67 -3.90 -2.73
C ILE A 57 -3.00 -5.11 -3.37
N GLY A 58 -2.27 -4.89 -4.45
CA GLY A 58 -1.60 -5.97 -5.20
C GLY A 58 -0.37 -6.55 -4.52
N ALA A 59 0.33 -7.44 -5.22
CA ALA A 59 1.61 -7.98 -4.78
C ALA A 59 2.63 -6.86 -4.54
N SER A 60 3.35 -6.96 -3.42
CA SER A 60 4.30 -5.94 -2.96
C SER A 60 5.25 -6.53 -1.93
N ILE A 61 6.29 -5.81 -1.53
CA ILE A 61 7.16 -6.26 -0.46
C ILE A 61 6.43 -6.16 0.89
N ARG A 62 6.52 -7.22 1.69
CA ARG A 62 5.88 -7.33 3.00
C ARG A 62 6.90 -7.21 4.10
N LYS A 63 6.41 -7.08 5.33
CA LYS A 63 7.23 -7.04 6.55
C LYS A 63 8.19 -8.21 6.73
N CYS A 64 7.96 -9.36 6.09
CA CYS A 64 8.89 -10.50 6.13
C CYS A 64 10.22 -10.20 5.41
N CYS A 65 10.18 -9.42 4.32
CA CYS A 65 11.32 -9.18 3.43
C CYS A 65 11.75 -7.67 3.42
N TYR A 66 10.95 -6.72 3.94
CA TYR A 66 11.27 -5.27 3.87
C TYR A 66 12.10 -4.73 5.04
N GLU A 67 13.40 -5.03 5.02
CA GLU A 67 14.37 -4.50 5.98
C GLU A 67 14.66 -3.00 5.77
N ILE A 68 14.84 -2.26 6.86
CA ILE A 68 15.15 -0.83 6.88
C ILE A 68 16.31 -0.57 7.83
N ASP A 69 17.01 0.55 7.64
CA ASP A 69 18.05 0.96 8.57
C ASP A 69 17.45 1.49 9.89
N LYS A 70 18.32 1.55 10.91
CA LYS A 70 17.95 2.02 12.25
C LYS A 70 17.42 3.46 12.27
N ASN A 71 17.97 4.35 11.46
CA ASN A 71 17.56 5.76 11.48
C ASN A 71 16.13 5.90 10.96
N LEU A 72 15.82 5.21 9.85
CA LEU A 72 14.47 5.14 9.31
C LEU A 72 13.50 4.44 10.29
N ALA A 73 13.94 3.39 10.97
CA ALA A 73 13.12 2.72 11.98
C ALA A 73 12.72 3.67 13.12
N LEU A 74 13.69 4.43 13.66
CA LEU A 74 13.42 5.43 14.70
C LEU A 74 12.48 6.53 14.22
N GLN A 75 12.64 7.00 12.97
CA GLN A 75 11.73 7.99 12.37
C GLN A 75 10.31 7.44 12.24
N LEU A 76 10.16 6.19 11.82
CA LEU A 76 8.84 5.55 11.70
C LEU A 76 8.18 5.36 13.06
N ILE A 77 8.94 4.93 14.07
CA ILE A 77 8.45 4.81 15.44
C ILE A 77 7.99 6.17 15.98
N GLN A 78 8.77 7.23 15.75
CA GLN A 78 8.42 8.58 16.18
C GLN A 78 7.13 9.08 15.51
N ASN A 79 6.95 8.81 14.22
CA ASN A 79 5.84 9.35 13.44
C ASN A 79 4.55 8.53 13.53
N PHE A 80 4.67 7.21 13.68
CA PHE A 80 3.55 6.28 13.55
C PHE A 80 3.43 5.29 14.72
N GLY A 81 4.37 5.32 15.67
CA GLY A 81 4.44 4.36 16.77
C GLY A 81 5.15 3.05 16.40
N GLU A 82 5.37 2.20 17.40
CA GLU A 82 6.14 0.95 17.27
C GLU A 82 5.40 -0.14 16.48
N LYS A 83 4.07 -0.02 16.33
CA LYS A 83 3.19 -1.03 15.72
C LYS A 83 3.67 -1.53 14.35
N TYR A 84 4.29 -0.65 13.55
CA TYR A 84 4.66 -0.95 12.16
C TYR A 84 6.14 -1.29 11.98
N VAL A 85 6.93 -1.28 13.05
CA VAL A 85 8.37 -1.52 13.00
C VAL A 85 8.68 -2.76 13.81
N ILE A 86 9.08 -3.83 13.13
CA ILE A 86 9.50 -5.07 13.78
C ILE A 86 10.99 -4.97 14.06
N CYS A 87 11.37 -5.16 15.32
CA CYS A 87 12.74 -5.13 15.79
C CYS A 87 13.15 -6.53 16.28
N GLU A 88 14.06 -7.18 15.56
CA GLU A 88 14.57 -8.51 15.89
C GLU A 88 16.08 -8.56 15.65
N ASN A 89 16.88 -8.93 16.66
CA ASN A 89 18.34 -9.12 16.53
C ASN A 89 19.09 -7.94 15.85
N ASN A 90 18.76 -6.69 16.22
CA ASN A 90 19.27 -5.46 15.59
C ASN A 90 18.91 -5.27 14.10
N SER A 91 18.00 -6.08 13.54
CA SER A 91 17.36 -5.85 12.25
C SER A 91 16.01 -5.17 12.46
N TYR A 92 15.67 -4.25 11.56
CA TYR A 92 14.40 -3.52 11.56
C TYR A 92 13.65 -3.82 10.28
N LYS A 93 12.35 -4.16 10.38
CA LYS A 93 11.50 -4.37 9.20
C LYS A 93 10.27 -3.47 9.27
N PHE A 94 9.84 -2.97 8.12
CA PHE A 94 8.70 -2.06 8.03
C PHE A 94 7.45 -2.76 7.50
N ASP A 95 6.37 -2.72 8.28
CA ASP A 95 5.04 -3.20 7.90
C ASP A 95 4.21 -2.08 7.23
N MET A 96 4.49 -1.83 5.94
CA MET A 96 3.70 -0.89 5.14
C MET A 96 2.23 -1.27 5.05
N ILE A 97 1.92 -2.57 5.06
CA ILE A 97 0.54 -3.06 4.93
C ILE A 97 -0.24 -2.79 6.20
N GLY A 98 0.36 -3.05 7.36
CA GLY A 98 -0.25 -2.67 8.64
C GLY A 98 -0.59 -1.17 8.68
N LEU A 99 0.32 -0.31 8.22
CA LEU A 99 0.08 1.14 8.20
C LEU A 99 -1.05 1.53 7.24
N LEU A 100 -1.10 0.92 6.05
CA LEU A 100 -2.19 1.12 5.09
C LEU A 100 -3.53 0.61 5.62
N CYS A 101 -3.58 -0.52 6.32
CA CYS A 101 -4.80 -1.04 6.94
C CYS A 101 -5.35 -0.08 7.99
N ASP A 102 -4.49 0.46 8.86
CA ASP A 102 -4.91 1.45 9.86
C ASP A 102 -5.39 2.75 9.21
N GLU A 103 -4.77 3.20 8.11
CA GLU A 103 -5.31 4.30 7.31
C GLU A 103 -6.73 3.97 6.83
N ILE A 104 -6.96 2.80 6.24
CA ILE A 104 -8.28 2.39 5.72
C ILE A 104 -9.34 2.33 6.83
N GLU A 105 -9.01 1.69 7.96
CA GLU A 105 -9.90 1.57 9.11
C GLU A 105 -10.24 2.94 9.72
N SER A 106 -9.30 3.90 9.70
CA SER A 106 -9.54 5.27 10.19
C SER A 106 -10.60 6.03 9.39
N PHE A 107 -10.87 5.62 8.14
CA PHE A 107 -11.97 6.13 7.32
C PHE A 107 -13.29 5.36 7.51
N GLY A 108 -13.31 4.35 8.39
CA GLY A 108 -14.48 3.49 8.61
C GLY A 108 -14.78 2.55 7.44
N ILE A 109 -13.82 2.30 6.55
CA ILE A 109 -13.94 1.32 5.47
C ILE A 109 -13.76 -0.07 6.08
N LEU A 110 -14.71 -0.96 5.82
CA LEU A 110 -14.72 -2.30 6.39
C LEU A 110 -13.71 -3.21 5.68
N LEU A 111 -13.15 -4.19 6.40
CA LEU A 111 -12.25 -5.19 5.80
C LEU A 111 -12.91 -5.99 4.67
N SER A 112 -14.23 -6.15 4.67
CA SER A 112 -14.97 -6.77 3.56
C SER A 112 -14.93 -5.96 2.26
N GLN A 113 -14.54 -4.69 2.32
CA GLN A 113 -14.33 -3.80 1.18
C GLN A 113 -12.87 -3.78 0.70
N VAL A 114 -11.98 -4.53 1.37
CA VAL A 114 -10.54 -4.50 1.13
C VAL A 114 -10.04 -5.88 0.75
N GLU A 115 -9.40 -5.99 -0.40
CA GLU A 115 -8.67 -7.18 -0.81
C GLU A 115 -7.18 -6.88 -0.82
N ILE A 116 -6.42 -7.66 -0.05
CA ILE A 116 -4.95 -7.57 -0.02
C ILE A 116 -4.41 -8.86 -0.62
N TYR A 117 -3.78 -8.75 -1.78
CA TYR A 117 -3.17 -9.90 -2.43
C TYR A 117 -2.05 -10.45 -1.53
N PRO A 118 -2.01 -11.75 -1.21
CA PRO A 118 -1.16 -12.26 -0.12
C PRO A 118 0.34 -12.31 -0.47
N SER A 119 0.70 -12.26 -1.76
CA SER A 119 2.08 -12.48 -2.20
C SER A 119 3.02 -11.33 -1.78
N CYS A 120 4.22 -11.72 -1.36
CA CYS A 120 5.36 -10.83 -1.15
C CYS A 120 6.26 -10.85 -2.39
N SER A 121 6.38 -9.73 -3.11
CA SER A 121 7.15 -9.68 -4.37
C SER A 121 8.63 -10.03 -4.20
N CYS A 122 9.20 -9.80 -3.02
CA CYS A 122 10.59 -10.16 -2.72
C CYS A 122 10.77 -11.66 -2.46
N CYS A 123 9.77 -12.33 -1.90
CA CYS A 123 9.89 -13.73 -1.52
C CYS A 123 9.30 -14.68 -2.60
N ASP A 124 8.42 -14.20 -3.49
CA ASP A 124 7.85 -14.92 -4.64
C ASP A 124 8.60 -14.56 -5.93
N GLU A 125 9.22 -15.56 -6.58
CA GLU A 125 10.03 -15.38 -7.80
C GLU A 125 9.19 -15.05 -9.04
N SER A 126 7.86 -15.21 -8.98
CA SER A 126 6.95 -14.82 -10.07
C SER A 126 6.87 -13.30 -10.27
N TYR A 127 7.39 -12.52 -9.32
CA TYR A 127 7.40 -11.06 -9.35
C TYR A 127 8.82 -10.51 -9.40
N PHE A 128 9.03 -9.42 -10.14
CA PHE A 128 10.25 -8.63 -10.03
C PHE A 128 10.37 -7.98 -8.65
N SER A 129 11.57 -7.97 -8.06
CA SER A 129 11.84 -7.33 -6.77
C SER A 129 13.13 -6.53 -6.82
N TYR A 130 13.02 -5.22 -6.63
CA TYR A 130 14.18 -4.34 -6.55
C TYR A 130 15.03 -4.65 -5.32
N ARG A 131 14.40 -5.02 -4.20
CA ARG A 131 15.08 -5.43 -2.99
C ARG A 131 15.93 -6.68 -3.21
N ARG A 132 15.43 -7.65 -3.97
CA ARG A 132 16.15 -8.90 -4.25
C ARG A 132 17.26 -8.72 -5.27
N GLU A 133 17.01 -7.98 -6.35
CA GLU A 133 17.86 -8.01 -7.56
C GLU A 133 18.56 -6.68 -7.88
N ASN A 134 18.14 -5.57 -7.25
CA ASN A 134 18.59 -4.20 -7.53
C ASN A 134 18.25 -3.73 -8.97
N VAL A 135 18.92 -4.28 -9.99
CA VAL A 135 18.58 -4.00 -11.40
C VAL A 135 17.64 -5.11 -11.90
N THR A 136 16.35 -4.78 -12.03
CA THR A 136 15.30 -5.75 -12.41
C THR A 136 14.18 -5.09 -13.23
N GLY A 137 13.28 -5.91 -13.76
CA GLY A 137 12.06 -5.49 -14.47
C GLY A 137 11.00 -4.87 -13.55
N ARG A 138 9.79 -4.67 -14.07
CA ARG A 138 8.64 -4.16 -13.32
C ARG A 138 7.39 -4.95 -13.65
N PHE A 139 6.51 -5.11 -12.67
CA PHE A 139 5.14 -5.56 -12.86
C PHE A 139 4.20 -4.41 -12.54
N GLY A 140 2.89 -4.57 -12.73
CA GLY A 140 1.98 -3.45 -12.51
C GLY A 140 0.53 -3.82 -12.30
N LEU A 141 -0.22 -2.83 -11.81
CA LEU A 141 -1.66 -2.84 -11.66
C LEU A 141 -2.27 -1.92 -12.72
N PHE A 142 -3.17 -2.48 -13.51
CA PHE A 142 -3.95 -1.77 -14.51
C PHE A 142 -5.43 -1.84 -14.14
N ALA A 143 -6.14 -0.75 -14.38
CA ALA A 143 -7.59 -0.69 -14.23
C ALA A 143 -8.15 0.20 -15.34
N SER A 144 -9.32 -0.17 -15.82
CA SER A 144 -10.12 0.57 -16.79
C SER A 144 -11.58 0.41 -16.42
N LEU A 145 -12.40 1.40 -16.74
CA LEU A 145 -13.85 1.23 -16.78
C LEU A 145 -14.19 0.57 -18.12
N CYS A 146 -15.09 -0.40 -18.08
CA CYS A 146 -15.70 -0.93 -19.30
C CYS A 146 -17.02 -0.17 -19.51
N ASP A 147 -17.24 0.30 -20.73
CA ASP A 147 -18.51 0.87 -21.18
C ASP A 147 -19.59 -0.20 -21.36
#